data_AF-A0A959RLZ7-F1
#
_entry.id   AF-A0A959RLZ7-F1
#
_cell.length_a   1.000
_cell.length_b   1.000
_cell.length_c   1.000
_cell.angle_alpha   90.00
_cell.angle_beta   90.00
_cell.angle_gamma   90.00
#
_symmetry.space_group_name_H-M   'P 1'
#
loop_
_entity.id
_entity.type
_entity.pdbx_description
1 polymer ?
#
loop_
_entity_poly.entity_id
_entity_poly.type
_entity_poly.pdbx_seq_one_letter_code
_entity_poly.pdbx_strand_id
1 'polypeptide(L)'
;MFKYAIIGSGKQGTASAYDLIKFGNAEKVLLIDNDLKAAEKSAKKLNKLTNSKVCVPLKINVKNKEELLQNLTDIDSIISGVPYYFNLELTKIAIQVGANFFDFGGNTDVVKSQLSLNNLAKENNISVVPDCGMDPGMNISFIQYLFENYDELITVKSYGAGLMQFPKAPWNYELSFHINGLTNEYYGDALFIRKGKVVEVPTLTDYEILEFPK
;
A
#
# COMPACT_ATOMS: atom_id res chain seq x y z
N MET A 1 -0.68 -20.87 11.88
CA MET A 1 0.31 -20.25 10.98
C MET A 1 -0.46 -19.77 9.75
N PHE A 2 0.04 -18.75 9.05
CA PHE A 2 -0.72 -18.08 7.98
C PHE A 2 -0.02 -18.15 6.63
N LYS A 3 -0.79 -18.16 5.55
CA LYS A 3 -0.34 -18.14 4.16
C LYS A 3 -0.65 -16.78 3.56
N TYR A 4 0.39 -16.10 3.09
CA TYR A 4 0.29 -14.76 2.52
C TYR A 4 0.59 -14.77 1.03
N ALA A 5 -0.04 -13.88 0.28
CA ALA A 5 0.36 -13.55 -1.08
C ALA A 5 0.68 -12.05 -1.19
N ILE A 6 1.87 -11.75 -1.71
CA ILE A 6 2.32 -10.39 -1.99
C ILE A 6 2.38 -10.23 -3.50
N ILE A 7 1.51 -9.39 -4.06
CA ILE A 7 1.48 -9.12 -5.50
C ILE A 7 2.30 -7.87 -5.76
N GLY A 8 3.44 -8.03 -6.43
CA GLY A 8 4.45 -6.99 -6.67
C GLY A 8 5.69 -7.21 -5.78
N SER A 9 6.83 -7.51 -6.42
CA SER A 9 8.11 -7.79 -5.74
C SER A 9 9.05 -6.59 -5.61
N GLY A 10 8.51 -5.38 -5.79
CA GLY A 10 9.22 -4.11 -5.63
C GLY A 10 9.63 -3.81 -4.18
N LYS A 11 10.06 -2.58 -3.91
CA LYS A 11 10.56 -2.17 -2.58
C LYS A 11 9.54 -2.40 -1.47
N GLN A 12 8.31 -1.91 -1.63
CA GLN A 12 7.24 -2.01 -0.63
C GLN A 12 6.76 -3.46 -0.45
N GLY A 13 6.47 -4.17 -1.55
CA GLY A 13 6.09 -5.59 -1.48
C GLY A 13 7.15 -6.45 -0.79
N THR A 14 8.43 -6.29 -1.15
CA THR A 14 9.53 -7.00 -0.47
C THR A 14 9.62 -6.65 1.02
N ALA A 15 9.41 -5.39 1.41
CA ALA A 15 9.41 -4.98 2.82
C ALA A 15 8.25 -5.59 3.60
N SER A 16 7.03 -5.58 3.04
CA SER A 16 5.86 -6.23 3.68
C SER A 16 6.05 -7.74 3.82
N ALA A 17 6.62 -8.41 2.83
CA ALA A 17 6.96 -9.82 2.91
C ALA A 17 7.95 -10.10 4.04
N TYR A 18 8.98 -9.25 4.22
CA TYR A 18 9.92 -9.38 5.33
C TYR A 18 9.22 -9.32 6.69
N ASP A 19 8.33 -8.35 6.86
CA ASP A 19 7.60 -8.12 8.11
C ASP A 19 6.72 -9.33 8.46
N LEU A 20 5.94 -9.82 7.50
CA LEU A 20 5.07 -11.00 7.69
C LEU A 20 5.86 -12.27 7.98
N ILE A 21 7.03 -12.46 7.35
CA ILE A 21 7.90 -13.62 7.65
C ILE A 21 8.45 -13.56 9.07
N LYS A 22 8.80 -12.36 9.55
CA LYS A 22 9.41 -12.18 10.87
C LYS A 22 8.40 -12.17 12.00
N PHE A 23 7.27 -11.51 11.79
CA PHE A 23 6.34 -11.13 12.86
C PHE A 23 4.91 -11.61 12.61
N GLY A 24 4.59 -12.05 11.39
CA GLY A 24 3.25 -12.47 10.98
C GLY A 24 2.98 -13.97 11.05
N ASN A 25 3.81 -14.78 11.73
CA ASN A 25 3.66 -16.24 11.81
C ASN A 25 3.43 -16.92 10.44
N ALA A 26 4.18 -16.47 9.43
CA ALA A 26 4.05 -16.96 8.06
C ALA A 26 4.49 -18.42 7.92
N GLU A 27 3.57 -19.27 7.51
CA GLU A 27 3.85 -20.62 6.99
C GLU A 27 4.43 -20.53 5.57
N LYS A 28 3.87 -19.64 4.76
CA LYS A 28 4.21 -19.46 3.35
C LYS A 28 3.94 -18.02 2.93
N VAL A 29 4.81 -17.48 2.10
CA VAL A 29 4.62 -16.19 1.42
C VAL A 29 4.84 -16.38 -0.06
N LEU A 30 3.77 -16.30 -0.85
CA LEU A 30 3.87 -16.21 -2.31
C LEU A 30 4.28 -14.79 -2.70
N LEU A 31 5.45 -14.64 -3.31
CA LEU A 31 5.91 -13.35 -3.84
C LEU A 31 5.70 -13.35 -5.36
N ILE A 32 4.64 -12.67 -5.79
CA ILE A 32 4.14 -12.71 -7.16
C ILE A 32 4.64 -11.48 -7.93
N ASP A 33 5.16 -11.69 -9.13
CA ASP A 33 5.53 -10.59 -10.04
C ASP A 33 5.37 -10.99 -11.51
N ASN A 34 5.23 -10.02 -12.41
CA ASN A 34 5.26 -10.27 -13.85
C ASN A 34 6.70 -10.59 -14.33
N ASP A 35 7.71 -10.09 -13.61
CA ASP A 35 9.12 -10.48 -13.78
C ASP A 35 9.55 -11.52 -12.74
N LEU A 36 9.64 -12.78 -13.17
CA LEU A 36 10.09 -13.89 -12.32
C LEU A 36 11.46 -13.63 -11.69
N LYS A 37 12.39 -12.99 -12.42
CA LYS A 37 13.75 -12.75 -11.91
C LYS A 37 13.73 -11.76 -10.75
N ALA A 38 12.83 -10.77 -10.81
CA ALA A 38 12.63 -9.81 -9.71
C ALA A 38 12.07 -10.54 -8.48
N ALA A 39 11.04 -11.36 -8.65
CA ALA A 39 10.46 -12.17 -7.58
C ALA A 39 11.48 -13.13 -6.95
N GLU A 40 12.25 -13.86 -7.75
CA GLU A 40 13.30 -14.78 -7.30
C GLU A 40 14.40 -14.05 -6.51
N LYS A 41 14.86 -12.91 -7.02
CA LYS A 41 15.88 -12.09 -6.35
C LYS A 41 15.40 -11.63 -4.97
N SER A 42 14.17 -11.13 -4.89
CA SER A 42 13.58 -10.67 -3.63
C SER A 42 13.32 -11.83 -2.67
N ALA A 43 12.74 -12.94 -3.13
CA ALA A 43 12.50 -14.13 -2.30
C ALA A 43 13.81 -14.72 -1.75
N LYS A 44 14.86 -14.83 -2.58
CA LYS A 44 16.19 -15.28 -2.14
C LYS A 44 16.79 -14.36 -1.07
N LYS A 45 16.66 -13.05 -1.25
CA LYS A 45 17.09 -12.05 -0.26
C LYS A 45 16.33 -12.24 1.06
N LEU A 46 15.00 -12.37 1.01
CA LEU A 46 14.13 -12.51 2.18
C LEU A 46 14.42 -13.79 2.95
N ASN A 47 14.49 -14.94 2.27
CA ASN A 47 14.82 -16.23 2.88
C ASN A 47 16.19 -16.19 3.58
N LYS A 48 17.20 -15.54 2.96
CA LYS A 48 18.52 -15.33 3.58
C LYS A 48 18.44 -14.43 4.82
N LEU A 49 17.78 -13.28 4.73
CA LEU A 49 17.68 -12.31 5.85
C LEU A 49 16.86 -12.85 7.03
N THR A 50 15.88 -13.70 6.74
CA THR A 50 14.98 -14.24 7.74
C THR A 50 15.44 -15.59 8.31
N ASN A 51 16.46 -16.20 7.71
CA ASN A 51 16.88 -17.58 7.95
C ASN A 51 15.70 -18.57 7.82
N SER A 52 14.89 -18.39 6.77
CA SER A 52 13.70 -19.18 6.50
C SER A 52 13.68 -19.67 5.04
N LYS A 53 12.69 -20.47 4.68
CA LYS A 53 12.42 -20.90 3.29
C LYS A 53 10.96 -20.70 2.88
N VAL A 54 10.24 -19.84 3.60
CA VAL A 54 8.78 -19.70 3.44
C VAL A 54 8.40 -18.77 2.28
N CYS A 55 9.32 -17.91 1.81
CA CYS A 55 9.07 -17.02 0.68
C CYS A 55 9.32 -17.74 -0.64
N VAL A 56 8.26 -17.91 -1.43
CA VAL A 56 8.27 -18.64 -2.71
C VAL A 56 7.95 -17.67 -3.84
N PRO A 57 8.85 -17.47 -4.82
CA PRO A 57 8.58 -16.61 -5.96
C PRO A 57 7.61 -17.26 -6.95
N LEU A 58 6.76 -16.46 -7.58
CA LEU A 58 5.83 -16.94 -8.61
C LEU A 58 5.67 -15.89 -9.71
N LYS A 59 5.66 -16.33 -10.97
CA LYS A 59 5.41 -15.44 -12.11
C LYS A 59 3.92 -15.42 -12.42
N ILE A 60 3.27 -14.28 -12.22
CA ILE A 60 1.89 -14.06 -12.69
C ILE A 60 1.80 -12.61 -13.16
N ASN A 61 1.20 -12.40 -14.34
CA ASN A 61 0.79 -11.07 -14.74
C ASN A 61 -0.46 -10.69 -13.96
N VAL A 62 -0.44 -9.57 -13.22
CA VAL A 62 -1.59 -9.12 -12.41
C VAL A 62 -2.89 -8.93 -13.23
N LYS A 63 -2.78 -8.75 -14.55
CA LYS A 63 -3.93 -8.68 -15.47
C LYS A 63 -4.55 -10.05 -15.79
N ASN A 64 -3.85 -11.15 -15.50
CA ASN A 64 -4.34 -12.50 -15.74
C ASN A 64 -5.18 -12.99 -14.55
N LYS A 65 -6.46 -12.61 -14.55
CA LYS A 65 -7.41 -12.96 -13.49
C LYS A 65 -7.51 -14.47 -13.24
N GLU A 66 -7.52 -15.28 -14.30
CA GLU A 66 -7.66 -16.74 -14.19
C GLU A 66 -6.47 -17.35 -13.43
N GLU A 67 -5.26 -16.94 -13.79
CA GLU A 67 -4.03 -17.40 -13.15
C GLU A 67 -3.95 -16.95 -11.69
N LEU A 68 -4.38 -15.72 -11.38
CA LEU A 68 -4.51 -15.25 -10.00
C LEU A 68 -5.51 -16.11 -9.20
N LEU A 69 -6.70 -16.36 -9.72
CA LEU A 69 -7.72 -17.16 -9.04
C LEU A 69 -7.24 -18.59 -8.77
N GLN A 70 -6.51 -19.20 -9.71
CA GLN A 70 -5.97 -20.55 -9.53
C GLN A 70 -4.88 -20.61 -8.45
N ASN A 71 -4.00 -19.61 -8.39
CA ASN A 71 -2.82 -19.62 -7.51
C ASN A 71 -3.05 -18.96 -6.14
N LEU A 72 -4.14 -18.21 -5.98
CA LEU A 72 -4.52 -17.55 -4.71
C LEU A 72 -5.56 -18.35 -3.92
N THR A 73 -5.82 -19.60 -4.29
CA THR A 73 -6.59 -20.53 -3.46
C THR A 73 -5.82 -20.82 -2.16
N ASP A 74 -6.53 -20.96 -1.04
CA ASP A 74 -5.92 -21.31 0.26
C ASP A 74 -4.85 -20.29 0.73
N ILE A 75 -5.14 -19.00 0.53
CA ILE A 75 -4.38 -17.85 1.05
C ILE A 75 -5.22 -17.12 2.09
N ASP A 76 -4.65 -16.80 3.25
CA ASP A 76 -5.35 -16.09 4.32
C ASP A 76 -5.47 -14.58 4.02
N SER A 77 -4.39 -13.98 3.50
CA SER A 77 -4.31 -12.54 3.23
C SER A 77 -3.46 -12.23 2.00
N ILE A 78 -3.94 -11.29 1.20
CA ILE A 78 -3.29 -10.76 0.00
C ILE A 78 -2.89 -9.31 0.26
N ILE A 79 -1.64 -8.97 -0.05
CA ILE A 79 -1.12 -7.60 -0.01
C ILE A 79 -0.76 -7.18 -1.43
N SER A 80 -1.35 -6.08 -1.90
CA SER A 80 -1.04 -5.47 -3.20
C SER A 80 0.06 -4.42 -3.07
N GLY A 81 1.21 -4.72 -3.66
CA GLY A 81 2.33 -3.80 -3.89
C GLY A 81 2.47 -3.38 -5.36
N VAL A 82 1.40 -3.53 -6.16
CA VAL A 82 1.33 -3.08 -7.57
C VAL A 82 0.73 -1.68 -7.67
N PRO A 83 0.79 -1.03 -8.85
CA PRO A 83 0.15 0.28 -9.03
C PRO A 83 -1.35 0.28 -8.68
N TYR A 84 -1.81 1.38 -8.07
CA TYR A 84 -3.13 1.52 -7.46
C TYR A 84 -4.30 1.11 -8.37
N TYR A 85 -4.17 1.35 -9.68
CA TYR A 85 -5.24 1.08 -10.66
C TYR A 85 -5.55 -0.42 -10.83
N PHE A 86 -4.78 -1.32 -10.21
CA PHE A 86 -5.11 -2.75 -10.12
C PHE A 86 -5.90 -3.13 -8.85
N ASN A 87 -5.94 -2.27 -7.82
CA ASN A 87 -6.42 -2.65 -6.49
C ASN A 87 -7.91 -2.98 -6.47
N LEU A 88 -8.75 -2.34 -7.30
CA LEU A 88 -10.18 -2.66 -7.37
C LEU A 88 -10.42 -4.10 -7.87
N GLU A 89 -9.76 -4.50 -8.95
CA GLU A 89 -9.89 -5.86 -9.48
C GLU A 89 -9.27 -6.89 -8.54
N LEU A 90 -8.15 -6.56 -7.91
CA LEU A 90 -7.54 -7.42 -6.89
C LEU A 90 -8.43 -7.57 -5.64
N THR A 91 -9.15 -6.52 -5.23
CA THR A 91 -10.14 -6.60 -4.15
C THR A 91 -11.25 -7.58 -4.50
N LYS A 92 -11.77 -7.53 -5.74
CA LYS A 92 -12.80 -8.49 -6.22
C LYS A 92 -12.27 -9.91 -6.24
N ILE A 93 -11.02 -10.11 -6.64
CA ILE A 93 -10.35 -11.42 -6.61
C ILE A 93 -10.22 -11.93 -5.17
N ALA A 94 -9.77 -11.08 -4.24
CA ALA A 94 -9.60 -11.43 -2.83
C ALA A 94 -10.92 -11.88 -2.19
N ILE A 95 -12.00 -11.13 -2.44
CA ILE A 95 -13.37 -11.51 -2.08
C ILE A 95 -13.72 -12.89 -2.66
N GLN A 96 -13.48 -13.09 -3.95
CA GLN A 96 -13.85 -14.33 -4.65
C GLN A 96 -13.09 -15.55 -4.11
N VAL A 97 -11.83 -15.41 -3.69
CA VAL A 97 -11.04 -16.51 -3.12
C VAL A 97 -11.17 -16.64 -1.60
N GLY A 98 -11.89 -15.72 -0.95
CA GLY A 98 -12.08 -15.72 0.50
C GLY A 98 -10.83 -15.31 1.30
N ALA A 99 -9.97 -14.45 0.74
CA ALA A 99 -8.77 -13.95 1.39
C ALA A 99 -8.94 -12.48 1.83
N ASN A 100 -8.38 -12.11 2.98
CA ASN A 100 -8.30 -10.69 3.37
C ASN A 100 -7.45 -9.91 2.36
N PHE A 101 -7.73 -8.62 2.20
CA PHE A 101 -7.03 -7.77 1.23
C PHE A 101 -6.50 -6.49 1.85
N PHE A 102 -5.25 -6.17 1.51
CA PHE A 102 -4.56 -4.96 1.91
C PHE A 102 -3.81 -4.37 0.70
N ASP A 103 -3.66 -3.06 0.64
CA ASP A 103 -2.84 -2.38 -0.35
C ASP A 103 -2.18 -1.13 0.23
N PHE A 104 -1.24 -0.53 -0.51
CA PHE A 104 -0.56 0.70 -0.09
C PHE A 104 -1.23 1.97 -0.60
N GLY A 105 -2.42 1.88 -1.20
CA GLY A 105 -3.19 3.04 -1.59
C GLY A 105 -2.68 3.81 -2.81
N GLY A 106 -2.91 5.12 -2.78
CA GLY A 106 -2.37 6.08 -3.75
C GLY A 106 -3.39 6.63 -4.76
N ASN A 107 -4.69 6.40 -4.54
CA ASN A 107 -5.76 7.09 -5.28
C ASN A 107 -7.11 7.02 -4.54
N THR A 108 -7.68 8.18 -4.22
CA THR A 108 -8.93 8.30 -3.43
C THR A 108 -10.13 7.63 -4.09
N ASP A 109 -10.29 7.71 -5.41
CA ASP A 109 -11.46 7.16 -6.11
C ASP A 109 -11.41 5.64 -6.21
N VAL A 110 -10.21 5.08 -6.37
CA VAL A 110 -10.00 3.63 -6.30
C VAL A 110 -10.32 3.12 -4.90
N VAL A 111 -9.84 3.79 -3.85
CA VAL A 111 -10.15 3.44 -2.46
C VAL A 111 -11.64 3.49 -2.19
N LYS A 112 -12.36 4.55 -2.61
CA LYS A 112 -13.84 4.62 -2.51
C LYS A 112 -14.51 3.46 -3.23
N SER A 113 -14.02 3.09 -4.41
CA SER A 113 -14.54 1.95 -5.18
C SER A 113 -14.32 0.63 -4.45
N GLN A 114 -13.18 0.42 -3.78
CA GLN A 114 -12.93 -0.75 -2.95
C GLN A 114 -13.85 -0.78 -1.73
N LEU A 115 -14.00 0.35 -1.03
CA LEU A 115 -14.89 0.46 0.14
C LEU A 115 -16.37 0.24 -0.22
N SER A 116 -16.78 0.56 -1.45
CA SER A 116 -18.13 0.26 -1.93
C SER A 116 -18.46 -1.24 -1.96
N LEU A 117 -17.44 -2.12 -1.95
CA LEU A 117 -17.59 -3.57 -1.88
C LEU A 117 -17.78 -4.11 -0.46
N ASN A 118 -17.92 -3.25 0.55
CA ASN A 118 -18.03 -3.63 1.97
C ASN A 118 -19.09 -4.71 2.25
N ASN A 119 -20.29 -4.61 1.66
CA ASN A 119 -21.33 -5.63 1.88
C ASN A 119 -20.90 -7.00 1.33
N LEU A 120 -20.30 -7.02 0.15
CA LEU A 120 -19.81 -8.25 -0.47
C LEU A 120 -18.64 -8.86 0.32
N ALA A 121 -17.74 -8.03 0.85
CA ALA A 121 -16.66 -8.48 1.72
C ALA A 121 -17.19 -9.11 3.02
N LYS A 122 -18.22 -8.50 3.64
CA LYS A 122 -18.90 -9.05 4.82
C LYS A 122 -19.59 -10.38 4.54
N GLU A 123 -20.30 -10.49 3.41
CA GLU A 123 -20.96 -11.72 2.98
C GLU A 123 -19.96 -12.88 2.79
N ASN A 124 -18.72 -12.57 2.39
CA ASN A 124 -17.65 -13.55 2.22
C ASN A 124 -16.74 -13.68 3.46
N ASN A 125 -17.07 -13.01 4.57
CA ASN A 125 -16.32 -13.04 5.83
C ASN A 125 -14.82 -12.70 5.70
N ILE A 126 -14.50 -11.66 4.91
CA ILE A 126 -13.14 -11.15 4.77
C ILE A 126 -13.06 -9.67 5.15
N SER A 127 -11.85 -9.21 5.47
CA SER A 127 -11.52 -7.79 5.63
C SER A 127 -10.84 -7.24 4.39
N VAL A 128 -11.23 -6.03 3.99
CA VAL A 128 -10.57 -5.24 2.94
C VAL A 128 -10.13 -3.93 3.57
N VAL A 129 -8.82 -3.70 3.66
CA VAL A 129 -8.24 -2.51 4.30
C VAL A 129 -7.28 -1.84 3.30
N PRO A 130 -7.77 -0.90 2.48
CA PRO A 130 -6.91 -0.13 1.58
C PRO A 130 -6.05 0.87 2.35
N ASP A 131 -5.13 1.56 1.66
CA ASP A 131 -4.33 2.67 2.21
C ASP A 131 -3.46 2.29 3.43
N CYS A 132 -2.89 1.08 3.45
CA CYS A 132 -2.02 0.59 4.52
C CYS A 132 -0.54 1.00 4.33
N GLY A 133 -0.29 2.20 3.80
CA GLY A 133 1.04 2.72 3.51
C GLY A 133 1.63 3.61 4.63
N MET A 134 2.56 4.47 4.23
CA MET A 134 3.05 5.55 5.11
C MET A 134 2.08 6.74 5.08
N ASP A 135 1.79 7.21 3.87
CA ASP A 135 0.88 8.31 3.58
C ASP A 135 0.25 8.05 2.19
N PRO A 136 -1.01 7.60 2.12
CA PRO A 136 -1.92 7.35 3.24
C PRO A 136 -1.56 6.06 4.03
N GLY A 137 -1.93 6.04 5.32
CA GLY A 137 -1.82 4.88 6.21
C GLY A 137 -1.34 5.25 7.61
N MET A 138 -0.03 5.12 7.86
CA MET A 138 0.58 5.46 9.15
C MET A 138 0.23 6.87 9.63
N ASN A 139 0.23 7.86 8.74
CA ASN A 139 -0.18 9.23 9.06
C ASN A 139 -1.62 9.29 9.59
N ILE A 140 -2.55 8.56 8.97
CA ILE A 140 -3.95 8.51 9.38
C ILE A 140 -4.09 7.83 10.75
N SER A 141 -3.35 6.74 10.99
CA SER A 141 -3.33 6.07 12.30
C SER A 141 -2.83 7.00 13.41
N PHE A 142 -1.81 7.81 13.17
CA PHE A 142 -1.34 8.80 14.14
C PHE A 142 -2.36 9.92 14.37
N ILE A 143 -3.01 10.40 13.31
CA ILE A 143 -4.07 11.40 13.44
C ILE A 143 -5.23 10.84 14.26
N GLN A 144 -5.67 9.61 13.97
CA GLN A 144 -6.72 8.93 14.72
C GLN A 144 -6.36 8.78 16.20
N TYR A 145 -5.11 8.39 16.49
CA TYR A 145 -4.62 8.33 17.87
C TYR A 145 -4.71 9.70 18.57
N LEU A 146 -4.39 10.80 17.89
CA LEU A 146 -4.59 12.14 18.46
C LEU A 146 -6.07 12.43 18.74
N PHE A 147 -6.98 12.06 17.83
CA PHE A 147 -8.43 12.24 18.06
C PHE A 147 -8.94 11.49 19.29
N GLU A 148 -8.36 10.32 19.60
CA GLU A 148 -8.76 9.52 20.75
C GLU A 148 -8.19 10.02 22.08
N ASN A 149 -7.15 10.85 22.05
CA ASN A 149 -6.41 11.29 23.24
C ASN A 149 -6.60 12.79 23.59
N TYR A 150 -7.39 13.51 22.81
CA TYR A 150 -7.71 14.92 23.06
C TYR A 150 -9.23 15.13 23.06
N ASP A 151 -9.72 15.92 24.01
CA ASP A 151 -11.15 16.26 24.10
C ASP A 151 -11.62 17.05 22.86
N GLU A 152 -10.76 17.91 22.32
CA GLU A 152 -11.03 18.72 21.15
C GLU A 152 -9.76 18.92 20.29
N LEU A 153 -9.89 18.71 18.98
CA LEU A 153 -8.86 19.04 17.98
C LEU A 153 -9.36 20.13 17.05
N ILE A 154 -8.75 21.31 17.13
CA ILE A 154 -9.11 22.48 16.31
C ILE A 154 -8.42 22.45 14.94
N THR A 155 -7.16 22.03 14.89
CA THR A 155 -6.36 22.00 13.65
C THR A 155 -5.39 20.83 13.70
N VAL A 156 -5.37 20.06 12.61
CA VAL A 156 -4.37 19.02 12.37
C VAL A 156 -3.69 19.34 11.04
N LYS A 157 -2.36 19.40 11.06
CA LYS A 157 -1.53 19.52 9.87
C LYS A 157 -0.56 18.34 9.85
N SER A 158 -0.62 17.53 8.80
CA SER A 158 0.28 16.39 8.59
C SER A 158 1.08 16.63 7.32
N TYR A 159 2.41 16.51 7.43
CA TYR A 159 3.32 16.63 6.30
C TYR A 159 4.14 15.33 6.20
N GLY A 160 4.04 14.66 5.05
CA GLY A 160 4.81 13.46 4.73
C GLY A 160 5.75 13.71 3.55
N ALA A 161 6.98 13.18 3.63
CA ALA A 161 7.92 13.24 2.51
C ALA A 161 8.93 12.08 2.56
N GLY A 162 9.29 11.56 1.38
CA GLY A 162 10.39 10.62 1.19
C GLY A 162 11.53 11.29 0.42
N LEU A 163 12.47 11.92 1.14
CA LEU A 163 13.57 12.69 0.56
C LEU A 163 14.94 12.03 0.80
N MET A 164 15.91 12.41 -0.04
CA MET A 164 17.30 12.00 0.10
C MET A 164 17.95 12.69 1.29
N GLN A 165 18.64 11.91 2.13
CA GLN A 165 19.47 12.48 3.22
C GLN A 165 20.56 13.42 2.68
N PHE A 166 21.07 13.13 1.47
CA PHE A 166 22.06 13.96 0.77
C PHE A 166 21.50 14.35 -0.61
N PRO A 167 20.85 15.53 -0.73
CA PRO A 167 20.25 15.98 -1.97
C PRO A 167 21.26 16.12 -3.11
N LYS A 168 20.87 15.73 -4.32
CA LYS A 168 21.68 15.84 -5.53
C LYS A 168 20.95 16.67 -6.59
N ALA A 169 21.63 17.69 -7.09
CA ALA A 169 21.16 18.52 -8.19
C ALA A 169 20.90 17.69 -9.48
N PRO A 170 20.01 18.12 -10.38
CA PRO A 170 19.25 19.39 -10.31
C PRO A 170 17.95 19.31 -9.50
N TRP A 171 17.44 18.11 -9.23
CA TRP A 171 16.10 17.93 -8.65
C TRP A 171 16.07 17.87 -7.13
N ASN A 172 17.21 17.59 -6.48
CA ASN A 172 17.28 17.35 -5.04
C ASN A 172 16.32 16.24 -4.56
N TYR A 173 15.99 15.30 -5.45
CA TYR A 173 15.00 14.24 -5.26
C TYR A 173 15.48 12.91 -5.87
N GLU A 174 15.06 11.79 -5.27
CA GLU A 174 15.25 10.45 -5.83
C GLU A 174 13.89 9.73 -5.88
N LEU A 175 13.60 9.08 -7.01
CA LEU A 175 12.37 8.31 -7.18
C LEU A 175 12.39 7.08 -6.25
N SER A 176 11.64 7.17 -5.16
CA SER A 176 11.59 6.12 -4.12
C SER A 176 10.44 5.12 -4.32
N PHE A 177 9.39 5.48 -5.06
CA PHE A 177 8.21 4.66 -5.36
C PHE A 177 7.75 4.82 -6.83
N HIS A 178 6.62 4.20 -7.20
CA HIS A 178 6.15 4.13 -8.59
C HIS A 178 5.89 5.52 -9.20
N ILE A 179 6.45 5.78 -10.38
CA ILE A 179 6.39 7.12 -11.02
C ILE A 179 4.97 7.60 -11.31
N ASN A 180 4.07 6.74 -11.79
CA ASN A 180 2.69 7.15 -12.04
C ASN A 180 1.92 7.42 -10.73
N GLY A 181 2.34 6.78 -9.63
CA GLY A 181 1.81 7.10 -8.31
C GLY A 181 2.28 8.48 -7.88
N LEU A 182 3.58 8.77 -8.03
CA LEU A 182 4.14 10.08 -7.72
C LEU A 182 3.44 11.19 -8.52
N THR A 183 3.29 11.04 -9.83
CA THR A 183 2.67 12.08 -10.67
C THR A 183 1.17 12.23 -10.41
N ASN A 184 0.48 11.17 -9.95
CA ASN A 184 -0.93 11.23 -9.55
C ASN A 184 -1.13 12.22 -8.40
N GLU A 185 -0.21 12.27 -7.44
CA GLU A 185 -0.28 13.19 -6.29
C GLU A 185 -0.11 14.68 -6.68
N TYR A 186 0.39 14.97 -7.89
CA TYR A 186 0.60 16.33 -8.40
C TYR A 186 -0.43 16.74 -9.47
N TYR A 187 -1.53 16.00 -9.58
CA TYR A 187 -2.56 16.25 -10.59
C TYR A 187 -3.92 16.52 -9.96
N GLY A 188 -4.72 17.37 -10.60
CA GLY A 188 -6.07 17.71 -10.14
C GLY A 188 -6.06 18.55 -8.88
N ASP A 189 -7.02 18.26 -8.00
CA ASP A 189 -7.29 19.01 -6.78
C ASP A 189 -7.02 18.15 -5.53
N ALA A 190 -6.37 18.76 -4.54
CA ALA A 190 -6.24 18.20 -3.20
C ALA A 190 -7.42 18.65 -2.32
N LEU A 191 -7.91 17.74 -1.47
CA LEU A 191 -9.00 18.03 -0.54
C LEU A 191 -8.46 18.48 0.82
N PHE A 192 -8.94 19.62 1.29
CA PHE A 192 -8.63 20.15 2.63
C PHE A 192 -9.92 20.36 3.44
N ILE A 193 -9.80 20.38 4.76
CA ILE A 193 -10.84 20.91 5.64
C ILE A 193 -10.40 22.30 6.11
N ARG A 194 -11.12 23.35 5.68
CA ARG A 194 -10.88 24.74 6.11
C ARG A 194 -12.14 25.31 6.75
N LYS A 195 -12.02 25.81 7.98
CA LYS A 195 -13.15 26.35 8.76
C LYS A 195 -14.36 25.39 8.81
N GLY A 196 -14.08 24.10 9.01
CA GLY A 196 -15.10 23.05 9.09
C GLY A 196 -15.76 22.66 7.76
N LYS A 197 -15.23 23.09 6.61
CA LYS A 197 -15.76 22.74 5.29
C LYS A 197 -14.69 22.07 4.44
N VAL A 198 -15.10 21.04 3.70
CA VAL A 198 -14.26 20.45 2.65
C VAL A 198 -14.10 21.48 1.53
N VAL A 199 -12.86 21.70 1.10
CA VAL A 199 -12.51 22.59 -0.01
C VAL A 199 -11.54 21.87 -0.94
N GLU A 200 -11.71 22.08 -2.23
CA GLU A 200 -10.79 21.64 -3.28
C GLU A 200 -9.75 22.73 -3.51
N VAL A 201 -8.48 22.32 -3.57
CA VAL A 201 -7.35 23.21 -3.80
C VAL A 201 -6.52 22.65 -4.95
N PRO A 202 -6.33 23.39 -6.05
CA PRO A 202 -5.51 22.92 -7.15
C PRO A 202 -4.10 22.56 -6.68
N THR A 203 -3.65 21.37 -7.07
CA THR A 203 -2.31 20.90 -6.74
C THR A 203 -1.26 21.93 -7.16
N LEU A 204 -0.18 22.07 -6.39
CA LEU A 204 0.94 23.02 -6.61
C LEU A 204 0.63 24.52 -6.45
N THR A 205 -0.58 24.93 -6.06
CA THR A 205 -0.91 26.36 -5.90
C THR A 205 -0.77 26.90 -4.48
N ASP A 206 -0.93 26.04 -3.47
CA ASP A 206 -0.97 26.42 -2.05
C ASP A 206 0.15 25.72 -1.27
N TYR A 207 1.40 25.99 -1.66
CA TYR A 207 2.58 25.40 -1.03
C TYR A 207 3.02 26.21 0.20
N GLU A 208 3.54 25.51 1.21
CA GLU A 208 4.14 26.12 2.40
C GLU A 208 5.65 25.81 2.42
N ILE A 209 6.45 26.79 2.85
CA ILE A 209 7.88 26.58 3.12
C ILE A 209 8.02 26.18 4.58
N LEU A 210 8.54 24.98 4.82
CA LEU A 210 8.78 24.47 6.16
C LEU A 210 10.25 24.66 6.54
N GLU A 211 10.48 25.26 7.71
CA GLU A 211 11.79 25.39 8.32
C GLU A 211 11.86 24.55 9.60
N PHE A 212 12.86 23.70 9.68
CA PHE A 212 13.10 22.86 10.85
C PHE A 212 14.35 23.34 11.60
N PRO A 213 14.35 23.33 12.95
CA PRO A 213 15.57 23.58 13.73
C PRO A 213 16.70 22.61 13.34
N LYS A 214 17.94 23.09 13.43
CA LYS A 214 19.14 22.26 13.22
C LYS A 214 19.48 21.42 14.45
#